data_AF-A0A8T6ICX8-F1
#
_entry.id   AF-A0A8T6ICX8-F1
#
_cell.length_a   1.000
_cell.length_b   1.000
_cell.length_c   1.000
_cell.angle_alpha   90.00
_cell.angle_beta   90.00
_cell.angle_gamma   90.00
#
_symmetry.space_group_name_H-M   'P 1'
#
loop_
_entity.id
_entity.type
_entity.pdbx_description
1 polymer ?
#
loop_
_entity_poly.entity_id
_entity_poly.type
_entity_poly.pdbx_seq_one_letter_code
_entity_poly.pdbx_strand_id
1 'polypeptide(L)'
;MKASRRNFLIGAGVVGGGLVVGFSMRGGPGAPPLRAMDGAYAPNAFLQIGPDNVMRFYCARDEMGQGVTTGLATLIGEELDVDPARFVVELAGVHPAYANPAMGGVQATGGSNSIMGHYLPLRQVGADTRQAIVLAAAAQLGVDAREIETDDGHVLVRGERHPYGAFVETARTLPMPEDTPLKPASEFRYIGKEMPRIDSAEKAAGTAVFGIDVDVPDLHHAVVVRSPVAGGAVASFDATRTRGMPGVVGVVAGAPGGAVGRGAVRPGEQAP
;
A
#
# COMPACT_ATOMS: atom_id res chain seq x y z
N MET A 1 3.25 -12.65 -18.78
CA MET A 1 2.95 -14.09 -18.72
C MET A 1 1.43 -14.29 -18.80
N LYS A 2 0.93 -15.16 -19.69
CA LYS A 2 -0.51 -15.47 -19.80
C LYS A 2 -0.95 -16.25 -18.56
N ALA A 3 -1.87 -15.70 -17.77
CA ALA A 3 -2.54 -16.46 -16.70
C ALA A 3 -3.27 -17.66 -17.33
N SER A 4 -2.86 -18.87 -16.97
CA SER A 4 -3.51 -20.10 -17.46
C SER A 4 -4.69 -20.44 -16.55
N ARG A 5 -5.86 -20.69 -17.16
CA ARG A 5 -7.10 -21.19 -16.52
C ARG A 5 -6.87 -22.37 -15.56
N ARG A 6 -5.76 -23.09 -15.74
CA ARG A 6 -5.36 -24.24 -14.91
C ARG A 6 -4.97 -23.87 -13.47
N ASN A 7 -4.42 -22.68 -13.22
CA ASN A 7 -4.03 -22.28 -11.85
C ASN A 7 -5.22 -21.79 -11.02
N PHE A 8 -6.29 -21.31 -11.66
CA PHE A 8 -7.54 -20.93 -11.00
C PHE A 8 -8.32 -22.17 -10.51
N LEU A 9 -8.35 -23.23 -11.32
CA LEU A 9 -9.08 -24.47 -10.99
C LEU A 9 -8.41 -25.30 -9.88
N ILE A 10 -7.10 -25.15 -9.66
CA ILE A 10 -6.40 -25.82 -8.56
C ILE A 10 -6.76 -25.21 -7.19
N GLY A 11 -7.29 -23.98 -7.15
CA GLY A 11 -7.75 -23.32 -5.91
C GLY A 11 -9.22 -23.58 -5.55
N ALA A 12 -10.02 -24.17 -6.46
CA ALA A 12 -11.44 -24.40 -6.28
C ALA A 12 -11.75 -25.91 -6.21
N GLY A 13 -11.79 -26.46 -5.00
CA GLY A 13 -12.28 -27.83 -4.76
C GLY A 13 -13.72 -27.80 -4.28
N VAL A 14 -14.63 -28.53 -4.95
CA VAL A 14 -15.97 -28.83 -4.42
C VAL A 14 -15.85 -30.08 -3.54
N VAL A 15 -15.69 -29.88 -2.23
CA VAL A 15 -15.89 -30.97 -1.26
C VAL A 15 -17.28 -30.79 -0.66
N GLY A 16 -18.23 -31.64 -1.03
CA GLY A 16 -19.54 -31.74 -0.38
C GLY A 16 -20.48 -30.52 -0.54
N GLY A 17 -20.47 -29.84 -1.70
CA GLY A 17 -21.46 -28.81 -2.03
C GLY A 17 -21.11 -27.37 -1.62
N GLY A 18 -19.91 -27.12 -1.12
CA GLY A 18 -19.39 -25.77 -0.83
C GLY A 18 -18.35 -25.29 -1.86
N LEU A 19 -18.33 -23.99 -2.14
CA LEU A 19 -17.25 -23.33 -2.88
C LEU A 19 -16.11 -22.97 -1.90
N VAL A 20 -14.94 -23.58 -2.07
CA VAL A 20 -13.69 -23.15 -1.42
C VAL A 20 -12.95 -22.26 -2.40
N VAL A 21 -12.70 -20.99 -2.04
CA VAL A 21 -11.86 -20.08 -2.83
C VAL A 21 -10.46 -20.04 -2.23
N GLY A 22 -9.53 -20.80 -2.80
CA GLY A 22 -8.11 -20.70 -2.49
C GLY A 22 -7.44 -19.61 -3.35
N PHE A 23 -6.73 -18.67 -2.73
CA PHE A 23 -5.89 -17.70 -3.43
C PHE A 23 -4.42 -18.11 -3.35
N SER A 24 -3.75 -18.09 -4.50
CA SER A 24 -2.31 -18.34 -4.63
C SER A 24 -1.59 -16.99 -4.79
N MET A 25 -0.79 -16.62 -3.80
CA MET A 25 0.11 -15.46 -3.89
C MET A 25 1.48 -15.95 -4.40
N ARG A 26 1.73 -15.86 -5.70
CA ARG A 26 3.06 -16.12 -6.28
C ARG A 26 3.59 -14.84 -6.91
N GLY A 27 4.33 -14.04 -6.13
CA GLY A 27 5.18 -12.96 -6.65
C GLY A 27 6.53 -13.52 -7.09
N GLY A 28 6.94 -13.25 -8.34
CA GLY A 28 8.26 -13.63 -8.84
C GLY A 28 9.35 -12.61 -8.48
N PRO A 29 10.64 -12.95 -8.66
CA PRO A 29 11.79 -12.11 -8.30
C PRO A 29 12.08 -11.03 -9.38
N GLY A 30 11.08 -10.22 -9.72
CA GLY A 30 11.26 -9.08 -10.62
C GLY A 30 11.96 -7.91 -9.94
N ALA A 31 12.15 -6.79 -10.66
CA ALA A 31 12.35 -5.51 -10.00
C ALA A 31 11.00 -5.05 -9.40
N PRO A 32 11.00 -4.23 -8.32
CA PRO A 32 9.77 -3.64 -7.82
C PRO A 32 9.05 -2.87 -8.94
N PRO A 33 7.72 -2.99 -9.08
CA PRO A 33 6.95 -2.34 -10.12
C PRO A 33 6.76 -0.84 -9.81
N LEU A 34 7.86 -0.09 -9.77
CA LEU A 34 7.82 1.35 -9.61
C LEU A 34 7.25 1.98 -10.89
N ARG A 35 6.47 3.05 -10.74
CA ARG A 35 6.04 3.89 -11.86
C ARG A 35 7.26 4.56 -12.50
N ALA A 36 7.22 4.66 -13.82
CA ALA A 36 8.19 5.44 -14.57
C ALA A 36 8.12 6.90 -14.12
N MET A 37 9.27 7.47 -13.80
CA MET A 37 9.46 8.87 -13.48
C MET A 37 10.84 9.24 -14.02
N ASP A 38 10.88 10.08 -15.05
CA ASP A 38 12.11 10.38 -15.77
C ASP A 38 13.11 11.11 -14.86
N GLY A 39 14.36 10.64 -14.85
CA GLY A 39 15.41 11.20 -13.99
C GLY A 39 15.22 10.94 -12.49
N ALA A 40 14.24 10.13 -12.08
CA ALA A 40 13.99 9.88 -10.67
C ALA A 40 15.10 9.03 -10.03
N TYR A 41 15.44 9.38 -8.80
CA TYR A 41 16.23 8.55 -7.91
C TYR A 41 15.32 7.58 -7.15
N ALA A 42 15.62 6.29 -7.27
CA ALA A 42 14.88 5.20 -6.62
C ALA A 42 15.85 4.35 -5.79
N PRO A 43 16.25 4.81 -4.58
CA PRO A 43 17.24 4.13 -3.76
C PRO A 43 16.79 2.75 -3.26
N ASN A 44 15.49 2.51 -3.22
CA ASN A 44 14.88 1.28 -2.73
C ASN A 44 13.48 1.09 -3.35
N ALA A 45 12.77 0.03 -2.94
CA ALA A 45 11.45 -0.30 -3.44
C ALA A 45 10.32 0.63 -2.94
N PHE A 46 10.54 1.39 -1.86
CA PHE A 46 9.50 2.15 -1.18
C PHE A 46 9.45 3.62 -1.58
N LEU A 47 10.57 4.19 -2.03
CA LEU A 47 10.69 5.63 -2.23
C LEU A 47 11.30 5.98 -3.59
N GLN A 48 10.70 6.96 -4.25
CA GLN A 48 11.26 7.66 -5.41
C GLN A 48 11.29 9.17 -5.17
N ILE A 49 12.36 9.80 -5.64
CA ILE A 49 12.53 11.26 -5.62
C ILE A 49 12.75 11.74 -7.05
N GLY A 50 11.83 12.57 -7.55
CA GLY A 50 11.96 13.20 -8.87
C GLY A 50 12.90 14.41 -8.85
N PRO A 51 13.47 14.79 -10.01
CA PRO A 51 14.26 16.02 -10.13
C PRO A 51 13.42 17.28 -9.90
N ASP A 52 12.10 17.19 -10.02
CA ASP A 52 11.09 18.20 -9.67
C ASP A 52 10.75 18.23 -8.16
N ASN A 53 11.48 17.47 -7.35
CA ASN A 53 11.28 17.29 -5.91
C ASN A 53 9.97 16.57 -5.53
N VAL A 54 9.32 15.88 -6.47
CA VAL A 54 8.17 15.01 -6.15
C VAL A 54 8.66 13.76 -5.43
N MET A 55 8.14 13.57 -4.21
CA MET A 55 8.43 12.42 -3.37
C MET A 55 7.32 11.40 -3.54
N ARG A 56 7.60 10.24 -4.12
CA ARG A 56 6.61 9.16 -4.29
C ARG A 56 6.90 8.01 -3.35
N PHE A 57 5.93 7.69 -2.50
CA PHE A 57 5.95 6.55 -1.59
C PHE A 57 5.11 5.40 -2.14
N TYR A 58 5.69 4.21 -2.19
CA TYR A 58 5.02 2.96 -2.57
C TYR A 58 4.57 2.22 -1.31
N CYS A 59 3.29 2.35 -0.97
CA CYS A 59 2.70 1.72 0.21
C CYS A 59 2.46 0.24 -0.04
N ALA A 60 3.20 -0.60 0.68
CA ALA A 60 3.10 -2.05 0.63
C ALA A 60 1.83 -2.63 1.28
N ARG A 61 0.95 -1.80 1.86
CA ARG A 61 -0.25 -2.20 2.61
C ARG A 61 -1.50 -1.56 2.02
N ASP A 62 -2.58 -2.33 2.01
CA ASP A 62 -3.89 -1.86 1.57
C ASP A 62 -4.50 -0.87 2.56
N GLU A 63 -4.94 0.27 2.04
CA GLU A 63 -5.73 1.27 2.76
C GLU A 63 -7.22 0.92 2.70
N MET A 64 -7.83 0.74 3.86
CA MET A 64 -9.23 0.29 4.03
C MET A 64 -10.01 1.19 4.99
N GLY A 65 -9.49 2.36 5.33
CA GLY A 65 -10.04 3.31 6.30
C GLY A 65 -9.21 3.45 7.59
N GLN A 66 -8.27 2.54 7.84
CA GLN A 66 -7.44 2.51 9.03
C GLN A 66 -6.32 3.57 9.03
N GLY A 67 -5.99 4.18 7.88
CA GLY A 67 -4.96 5.20 7.77
C GLY A 67 -3.53 4.65 7.71
N VAL A 68 -3.34 3.47 7.11
CA VAL A 68 -2.02 2.84 6.95
C VAL A 68 -1.13 3.63 5.99
N THR A 69 -1.69 4.27 4.95
CA THR A 69 -0.93 5.11 4.02
C THR A 69 -0.32 6.30 4.75
N THR A 70 -1.13 7.00 5.56
CA THR A 70 -0.66 8.08 6.44
C THR A 70 0.39 7.56 7.41
N GLY A 71 0.08 6.51 8.17
CA GLY A 71 0.97 6.01 9.22
C GLY A 71 2.33 5.54 8.70
N LEU A 72 2.37 4.84 7.56
CA LEU A 72 3.63 4.39 6.96
C LEU A 72 4.40 5.53 6.28
N ALA A 73 3.71 6.49 5.65
CA ALA A 73 4.34 7.69 5.13
C ALA A 73 4.98 8.53 6.25
N THR A 74 4.34 8.61 7.42
CA THR A 74 4.88 9.29 8.60
C THR A 74 6.22 8.70 9.05
N LEU A 75 6.38 7.38 8.99
CA LEU A 75 7.66 6.73 9.37
C LEU A 75 8.80 7.14 8.45
N ILE A 76 8.54 7.20 7.13
CA ILE A 76 9.53 7.63 6.15
C ILE A 76 9.79 9.12 6.29
N GLY A 77 8.74 9.94 6.35
CA GLY A 77 8.83 11.41 6.43
C GLY A 77 9.56 11.92 7.66
N GLU A 78 9.39 11.26 8.81
CA GLU A 78 10.14 11.56 10.03
C GLU A 78 11.65 11.50 9.81
N GLU A 79 12.12 10.42 9.18
CA GLU A 79 13.53 10.23 8.95
C GLU A 79 14.01 10.96 7.68
N LEU A 80 13.14 11.20 6.71
CA LEU A 80 13.51 11.92 5.49
C LEU A 80 13.54 13.45 5.68
N ASP A 81 13.04 13.95 6.81
CA ASP A 81 12.72 15.38 7.03
C ASP A 81 11.75 15.90 5.97
N VAL A 82 10.64 15.21 5.74
CA VAL A 82 9.61 15.60 4.77
C VAL A 82 8.25 15.49 5.45
N ASP A 83 7.42 16.54 5.35
CA ASP A 83 6.03 16.46 5.80
C ASP A 83 5.33 15.28 5.10
N PRO A 84 4.76 14.31 5.84
CA PRO A 84 4.09 13.15 5.25
C PRO A 84 2.99 13.50 4.25
N ALA A 85 2.36 14.67 4.37
CA ALA A 85 1.35 15.16 3.44
C ALA A 85 1.93 15.52 2.05
N ARG A 86 3.25 15.65 1.92
CA ARG A 86 3.92 15.94 0.64
C ARG A 86 4.24 14.70 -0.19
N PHE A 87 4.03 13.50 0.35
CA PHE A 87 4.21 12.28 -0.43
C PHE A 87 3.05 12.07 -1.40
N VAL A 88 3.40 11.78 -2.66
CA VAL A 88 2.49 11.11 -3.58
C VAL A 88 2.50 9.63 -3.21
N VAL A 89 1.40 9.13 -2.63
CA VAL A 89 1.31 7.73 -2.19
C VAL A 89 0.68 6.87 -3.27
N GLU A 90 1.38 5.81 -3.64
CA GLU A 90 0.92 4.79 -4.58
C GLU A 90 0.80 3.46 -3.85
N LEU A 91 -0.27 2.70 -4.08
CA LEU A 91 -0.34 1.33 -3.57
C LEU A 91 0.60 0.44 -4.39
N ALA A 92 1.50 -0.25 -3.69
CA ALA A 92 2.52 -1.06 -4.31
C ALA A 92 1.94 -2.36 -4.88
N GLY A 93 2.42 -2.76 -6.05
CA GLY A 93 2.16 -4.10 -6.59
C GLY A 93 2.79 -5.21 -5.73
N VAL A 94 2.48 -6.47 -6.04
CA VAL A 94 3.07 -7.60 -5.33
C VAL A 94 4.55 -7.74 -5.65
N HIS A 95 5.41 -7.72 -4.63
CA HIS A 95 6.86 -7.88 -4.79
C HIS A 95 7.54 -8.35 -3.48
N PRO A 96 8.59 -9.19 -3.51
CA PRO A 96 9.28 -9.66 -2.31
C PRO A 96 9.85 -8.55 -1.40
N ALA A 97 10.27 -7.41 -1.98
CA ALA A 97 10.73 -6.25 -1.20
C ALA A 97 9.65 -5.64 -0.29
N TYR A 98 8.37 -5.94 -0.54
CA TYR A 98 7.23 -5.47 0.25
C TYR A 98 6.73 -6.54 1.23
N ALA A 99 7.48 -7.62 1.41
CA ALA A 99 7.22 -8.64 2.42
C ALA A 99 7.13 -8.01 3.82
N ASN A 100 6.12 -8.40 4.62
CA ASN A 100 6.03 -7.95 6.00
C ASN A 100 6.77 -8.93 6.93
N PRO A 101 7.83 -8.50 7.63
CA PRO A 101 8.56 -9.34 8.57
C PRO A 101 7.66 -9.92 9.66
N ALA A 102 6.69 -9.14 10.15
CA ALA A 102 5.75 -9.54 11.18
C ALA A 102 4.68 -10.56 10.71
N MET A 103 4.60 -10.83 9.40
CA MET A 103 3.68 -11.81 8.82
C MET A 103 4.43 -12.93 8.09
N GLY A 104 5.65 -13.26 8.54
CA GLY A 104 6.43 -14.34 7.94
C GLY A 104 6.82 -14.07 6.48
N GLY A 105 6.96 -12.80 6.11
CA GLY A 105 7.35 -12.39 4.76
C GLY A 105 6.19 -12.24 3.77
N VAL A 106 4.94 -12.30 4.23
CA VAL A 106 3.76 -12.12 3.35
C VAL A 106 3.44 -10.64 3.15
N GLN A 107 3.17 -10.24 1.90
CA GLN A 107 2.60 -8.94 1.58
C GLN A 107 1.07 -8.99 1.70
N ALA A 108 0.54 -8.67 2.87
CA ALA A 108 -0.90 -8.63 3.16
C ALA A 108 -1.23 -7.64 4.30
N THR A 109 -2.38 -6.99 4.24
CA THR A 109 -2.89 -6.21 5.38
C THR A 109 -3.73 -7.11 6.29
N GLY A 110 -3.32 -7.27 7.55
CA GLY A 110 -4.04 -8.07 8.53
C GLY A 110 -3.29 -8.27 9.86
N GLY A 111 -3.99 -8.79 10.86
CA GLY A 111 -3.41 -9.14 12.17
C GLY A 111 -2.83 -7.95 12.96
N SER A 112 -3.22 -6.71 12.64
CA SER A 112 -2.68 -5.48 13.26
C SER A 112 -1.16 -5.31 13.11
N ASN A 113 -0.56 -5.91 12.07
CA ASN A 113 0.90 -5.98 11.90
C ASN A 113 1.49 -4.93 10.94
N SER A 114 0.67 -4.05 10.34
CA SER A 114 1.14 -3.11 9.32
C SER A 114 2.18 -2.12 9.86
N ILE A 115 1.84 -1.36 10.91
CA ILE A 115 2.78 -0.41 11.54
C ILE A 115 3.90 -1.17 12.25
N MET A 116 3.55 -2.17 13.06
CA MET A 116 4.51 -2.91 13.87
C MET A 116 5.62 -3.55 13.01
N GLY A 117 5.26 -4.22 11.91
CA GLY A 117 6.23 -4.87 11.03
C GLY A 117 7.08 -3.92 10.20
N HIS A 118 6.66 -2.66 10.05
CA HIS A 118 7.33 -1.67 9.20
C HIS A 118 7.93 -0.49 9.98
N TYR A 119 7.76 -0.46 11.31
CA TYR A 119 8.21 0.67 12.14
C TYR A 119 9.69 0.99 11.95
N LEU A 120 10.58 0.01 12.16
CA LEU A 120 12.00 0.21 11.95
C LEU A 120 12.39 0.20 10.46
N PRO A 121 11.91 -0.75 9.61
CA PRO A 121 12.31 -0.79 8.21
C PRO A 121 12.03 0.50 7.44
N LEU A 122 10.86 1.11 7.62
CA LEU A 122 10.51 2.34 6.88
C LEU A 122 11.19 3.59 7.44
N ARG A 123 11.49 3.60 8.74
CA ARG A 123 12.37 4.64 9.30
C ARG A 123 13.77 4.54 8.71
N GLN A 124 14.32 3.33 8.59
CA GLN A 124 15.62 3.10 7.96
C GLN A 124 15.64 3.58 6.50
N VAL A 125 14.59 3.26 5.74
CA VAL A 125 14.39 3.78 4.37
C VAL A 125 14.50 5.32 4.32
N GLY A 126 13.83 6.03 5.22
CA GLY A 126 13.89 7.50 5.27
C GLY A 126 15.28 8.02 5.66
N ALA A 127 15.90 7.41 6.67
CA ALA A 127 17.20 7.85 7.19
C ALA A 127 18.32 7.66 6.17
N ASP A 128 18.39 6.48 5.55
CA ASP A 128 19.39 6.17 4.53
C ASP A 128 19.21 7.04 3.30
N THR A 129 17.96 7.30 2.89
CA THR A 129 17.69 8.18 1.74
C THR A 129 18.08 9.62 2.05
N ARG A 130 17.78 10.14 3.25
CA ARG A 130 18.23 11.47 3.68
C ARG A 130 19.75 11.57 3.62
N GLN A 131 20.45 10.57 4.17
CA GLN A 131 21.91 10.53 4.16
C GLN A 131 22.48 10.50 2.74
N ALA A 132 21.88 9.74 1.83
CA ALA A 132 22.30 9.69 0.42
C ALA A 132 22.21 11.07 -0.24
N ILE A 133 21.12 11.81 0.00
CA ILE A 133 20.94 13.17 -0.50
C ILE A 133 21.94 14.15 0.13
N VAL A 134 22.19 14.06 1.43
CA VAL A 134 23.20 14.89 2.12
C VAL A 134 24.59 14.66 1.54
N LEU A 135 24.98 13.41 1.31
CA LEU A 135 26.28 13.08 0.69
C LEU A 135 26.36 13.57 -0.76
N ALA A 136 25.27 13.44 -1.52
CA ALA A 136 25.20 13.95 -2.88
C ALA A 136 25.31 15.48 -2.93
N ALA A 137 24.63 16.18 -2.02
CA ALA A 137 24.73 17.62 -1.88
C ALA A 137 26.13 18.07 -1.45
N ALA A 138 26.74 17.38 -0.48
CA ALA A 138 28.11 17.64 -0.06
C ALA A 138 29.10 17.54 -1.23
N ALA A 139 29.00 16.46 -2.02
CA ALA A 139 29.82 16.24 -3.20
C ALA A 139 29.59 17.29 -4.29
N GLN A 140 28.33 17.62 -4.58
CA GLN A 140 27.96 18.56 -5.64
C GLN A 140 28.29 20.01 -5.30
N LEU A 141 28.18 20.41 -4.02
CA LEU A 141 28.42 21.77 -3.56
C LEU A 141 29.85 22.00 -3.04
N GLY A 142 30.65 20.94 -2.91
CA GLY A 142 32.02 21.02 -2.41
C GLY A 142 32.11 21.47 -0.96
N VAL A 143 31.23 20.95 -0.10
CA VAL A 143 31.12 21.27 1.33
C VAL A 143 31.25 20.00 2.17
N ASP A 144 31.57 20.13 3.46
CA ASP A 144 31.52 18.99 4.37
C ASP A 144 30.05 18.61 4.64
N ALA A 145 29.73 17.31 4.67
CA ALA A 145 28.38 16.83 4.96
C ALA A 145 27.86 17.29 6.35
N ARG A 146 28.76 17.60 7.29
CA ARG A 146 28.42 18.14 8.62
C ARG A 146 27.97 19.60 8.59
N GLU A 147 28.21 20.31 7.49
CA GLU A 147 27.71 21.68 7.27
C GLU A 147 26.29 21.69 6.70
N ILE A 148 25.73 20.54 6.38
CA ILE A 148 24.43 20.39 5.74
C ILE A 148 23.37 20.03 6.78
N GLU A 149 22.28 20.80 6.77
CA GLU A 149 21.05 20.48 7.46
C GLU A 149 19.96 20.10 6.46
N THR A 150 18.88 19.47 6.95
CA THR A 150 17.72 19.10 6.15
C THR A 150 16.43 19.59 6.78
N ASP A 151 15.54 20.13 5.96
CA ASP A 151 14.23 20.59 6.40
C ASP A 151 13.20 20.54 5.27
N ASP A 152 12.13 19.80 5.52
CA ASP A 152 10.97 19.63 4.65
C ASP A 152 11.34 19.33 3.17
N GLY A 153 12.16 18.30 2.95
CA GLY A 153 12.58 17.84 1.61
C GLY A 153 13.56 18.79 0.91
N HIS A 154 14.30 19.57 1.69
CA HIS A 154 15.34 20.47 1.20
C HIS A 154 16.62 20.33 2.02
N VAL A 155 17.74 20.49 1.33
CA VAL A 155 19.08 20.68 1.89
C VAL A 155 19.26 22.16 2.22
N LEU A 156 19.78 22.45 3.40
CA LEU A 156 20.08 23.78 3.89
C LEU A 156 21.58 23.87 4.12
N VAL A 157 22.23 24.80 3.43
CA VAL A 157 23.67 24.99 3.55
C VAL A 157 24.04 26.42 3.19
N ARG A 158 24.88 27.05 4.02
CA ARG A 158 25.36 28.44 3.81
C ARG A 158 24.23 29.47 3.60
N GLY A 159 23.08 29.25 4.23
CA GLY A 159 21.90 30.13 4.11
C GLY A 159 21.08 29.93 2.83
N GLU A 160 21.46 28.98 1.98
CA GLU A 160 20.69 28.58 0.80
C GLU A 160 19.83 27.35 1.08
N ARG A 161 18.70 27.24 0.38
CA ARG A 161 17.77 26.11 0.47
C ARG A 161 17.60 25.48 -0.91
N HIS A 162 17.98 24.22 -1.03
CA HIS A 162 17.96 23.47 -2.28
C HIS A 162 17.01 22.27 -2.17
N PRO A 163 16.10 22.02 -3.11
CA PRO A 163 15.25 20.84 -3.08
C PRO A 163 16.09 19.56 -3.17
N TYR A 164 15.68 18.48 -2.52
CA TYR A 164 16.35 17.17 -2.66
C TYR A 164 16.45 16.73 -4.13
N GLY A 165 15.43 17.05 -4.93
CA GLY A 165 15.41 16.85 -6.38
C GLY A 165 16.64 17.39 -7.12
N ALA A 166 17.31 18.43 -6.60
CA ALA A 166 18.51 19.00 -7.22
C ALA A 166 19.76 18.10 -7.12
N PHE A 167 19.72 17.08 -6.25
CA PHE A 167 20.86 16.20 -5.96
C PHE A 167 20.65 14.76 -6.41
N VAL A 168 19.49 14.45 -7.01
CA VAL A 168 19.13 13.08 -7.40
C VAL A 168 20.09 12.47 -8.41
N GLU A 169 20.56 13.24 -9.38
CA GLU A 169 21.52 12.75 -10.38
C GLU A 169 22.87 12.41 -9.75
N THR A 170 23.36 13.23 -8.83
CA THR A 170 24.59 12.94 -8.08
C THR A 170 24.39 11.74 -7.14
N ALA A 171 23.25 11.67 -6.42
CA ALA A 171 22.94 10.56 -5.52
C ALA A 171 22.93 9.20 -6.22
N ARG A 172 22.49 9.15 -7.48
CA ARG A 172 22.51 7.93 -8.31
C ARG A 172 23.92 7.38 -8.59
N THR A 173 24.94 8.22 -8.50
CA THR A 173 26.34 7.85 -8.73
C THR A 173 27.06 7.39 -7.46
N LEU A 174 26.48 7.64 -6.30
CA LEU A 174 27.06 7.33 -5.01
C LEU A 174 26.54 5.97 -4.49
N PRO A 175 27.32 5.25 -3.68
CA PRO A 175 26.82 4.09 -2.97
C PRO A 175 25.70 4.50 -2.00
N MET A 176 24.68 3.66 -1.90
CA MET A 176 23.60 3.87 -0.94
C MET A 176 24.14 3.67 0.49
N PRO A 177 23.93 4.62 1.41
CA PRO A 177 24.18 4.41 2.83
C PRO A 177 23.27 3.30 3.37
N GLU A 178 23.79 2.53 4.32
CA GLU A 178 23.04 1.53 5.07
C GLU A 178 23.23 1.81 6.56
N ASP A 179 22.24 1.44 7.37
CA ASP A 179 22.27 1.57 8.84
C ASP A 179 22.52 3.00 9.34
N THR A 180 22.04 4.02 8.60
CA THR A 180 22.05 5.41 9.06
C THR A 180 21.34 5.52 10.41
N PRO A 181 21.93 6.20 11.41
CA PRO A 181 21.31 6.36 12.71
C PRO A 181 19.90 6.95 12.62
N LEU A 182 18.94 6.26 13.24
CA LEU A 182 17.56 6.71 13.33
C LEU A 182 17.44 7.82 14.39
N LYS A 183 16.52 8.77 14.15
CA LYS A 183 16.23 9.82 15.13
C LYS A 183 15.77 9.24 16.47
N PRO A 184 16.21 9.77 17.62
CA PRO A 184 15.59 9.42 18.89
C PRO A 184 14.17 9.99 18.96
N ALA A 185 13.32 9.38 19.79
CA ALA A 185 11.93 9.83 19.94
C ALA A 185 11.78 11.28 20.41
N SER A 186 12.80 11.82 21.08
CA SER A 186 12.87 13.23 21.49
C SER A 186 12.96 14.21 20.32
N GLU A 187 13.38 13.75 19.15
CA GLU A 187 13.52 14.56 17.93
C GLU A 187 12.35 14.39 16.96
N PHE A 188 11.35 13.57 17.31
CA PHE A 188 10.22 13.31 16.42
C PHE A 188 9.35 14.53 16.18
N ARG A 189 9.22 14.88 14.90
CA ARG A 189 8.39 15.97 14.39
C ARG A 189 7.00 15.51 13.98
N TYR A 190 6.85 14.26 13.53
CA TYR A 190 5.60 13.72 12.97
C TYR A 190 5.12 12.45 13.69
N ILE A 191 6.01 11.53 14.07
CA ILE A 191 5.66 10.31 14.80
C ILE A 191 5.11 10.70 16.18
N GLY A 192 3.92 10.20 16.49
CA GLY A 192 3.23 10.47 17.76
C GLY A 192 2.62 11.87 17.86
N LYS A 193 2.59 12.64 16.76
CA LYS A 193 1.90 13.93 16.69
C LYS A 193 0.54 13.78 15.99
N GLU A 194 -0.39 14.64 16.37
CA GLU A 194 -1.69 14.73 15.70
C GLU A 194 -1.51 15.48 14.37
N MET A 195 -1.93 14.85 13.28
CA MET A 195 -1.82 15.39 11.92
C MET A 195 -3.06 14.99 11.11
N PRO A 196 -3.51 15.83 10.15
CA PRO A 196 -4.51 15.41 9.18
C PRO A 196 -4.03 14.17 8.40
N ARG A 197 -4.96 13.27 8.08
CA ARG A 197 -4.62 12.13 7.23
C ARG A 197 -4.39 12.60 5.79
N ILE A 198 -3.39 12.04 5.13
CA ILE A 198 -3.03 12.40 3.75
C ILE A 198 -4.17 12.07 2.76
N ASP A 199 -5.02 11.11 3.09
CA ASP A 199 -6.16 10.64 2.31
C ASP A 199 -7.51 11.18 2.83
N SER A 200 -7.50 12.11 3.79
CA SER A 200 -8.73 12.60 4.42
C SER A 200 -9.63 13.36 3.44
N ALA A 201 -9.06 14.16 2.54
CA ALA A 201 -9.82 14.97 1.59
C ALA A 201 -10.61 14.11 0.61
N GLU A 202 -9.97 13.12 -0.02
CA GLU A 202 -10.64 12.22 -0.97
C GLU A 202 -11.74 11.38 -0.30
N LYS A 203 -11.50 10.91 0.93
CA LYS A 203 -12.49 10.14 1.70
C LYS A 203 -13.66 10.99 2.16
N ALA A 204 -13.41 12.22 2.63
CA ALA A 204 -14.46 13.14 3.03
C ALA A 204 -15.30 13.61 1.84
N ALA A 205 -14.69 13.78 0.66
CA ALA A 205 -15.37 14.15 -0.56
C ALA A 205 -16.08 12.98 -1.27
N GLY A 206 -15.91 11.73 -0.79
CA GLY A 206 -16.47 10.55 -1.45
C GLY A 206 -15.86 10.24 -2.81
N THR A 207 -14.62 10.69 -3.06
CA THR A 207 -13.89 10.50 -4.32
C THR A 207 -12.82 9.41 -4.23
N ALA A 208 -12.51 8.94 -3.01
CA ALA A 208 -11.64 7.80 -2.81
C ALA A 208 -12.23 6.53 -3.46
N VAL A 209 -11.38 5.79 -4.18
CA VAL A 209 -11.77 4.52 -4.80
C VAL A 209 -11.45 3.38 -3.84
N PHE A 210 -12.48 2.66 -3.41
CA PHE A 210 -12.36 1.45 -2.63
C PHE A 210 -12.51 0.22 -3.52
N GLY A 211 -12.06 -0.94 -3.01
CA GLY A 211 -12.20 -2.20 -3.76
C GLY A 211 -13.64 -2.56 -4.13
N ILE A 212 -14.64 -2.04 -3.40
CA ILE A 212 -16.06 -2.21 -3.72
C ILE A 212 -16.52 -1.39 -4.93
N ASP A 213 -15.78 -0.34 -5.27
CA ASP A 213 -16.09 0.57 -6.39
C ASP A 213 -15.50 0.06 -7.72
N VAL A 214 -14.72 -1.03 -7.69
CA VAL A 214 -14.15 -1.65 -8.88
C VAL A 214 -15.24 -2.40 -9.63
N ASP A 215 -15.62 -1.88 -10.79
CA ASP A 215 -16.48 -2.55 -11.76
C ASP A 215 -15.64 -3.21 -12.85
N VAL A 216 -15.97 -4.45 -13.20
CA VAL A 216 -15.34 -5.19 -14.30
C VAL A 216 -16.42 -5.77 -15.20
N PRO A 217 -16.16 -5.97 -16.51
CA PRO A 217 -17.13 -6.60 -17.39
C PRO A 217 -17.65 -7.92 -16.80
N ASP A 218 -18.98 -8.07 -16.81
CA ASP A 218 -19.70 -9.22 -16.23
C ASP A 218 -19.51 -9.40 -14.70
N LEU A 219 -19.24 -8.33 -13.95
CA LEU A 219 -19.21 -8.36 -12.49
C LEU A 219 -20.59 -8.69 -11.93
N HIS A 220 -20.62 -9.65 -10.99
CA HIS A 220 -21.82 -10.04 -10.28
C HIS A 220 -21.71 -9.65 -8.80
N HIS A 221 -22.77 -9.07 -8.24
CA HIS A 221 -22.80 -8.71 -6.83
C HIS A 221 -23.38 -9.85 -5.99
N ALA A 222 -22.69 -10.23 -4.91
CA ALA A 222 -23.15 -11.25 -3.98
C ALA A 222 -23.65 -10.64 -2.65
N VAL A 223 -24.88 -10.93 -2.25
CA VAL A 223 -25.43 -10.53 -0.93
C VAL A 223 -25.45 -11.71 0.02
N VAL A 224 -24.87 -11.54 1.18
CA VAL A 224 -24.72 -12.62 2.16
C VAL A 224 -25.83 -12.61 3.21
N VAL A 225 -26.60 -13.69 3.32
CA VAL A 225 -27.41 -13.98 4.52
C VAL A 225 -26.54 -14.73 5.54
N ARG A 226 -26.32 -14.09 6.70
CA ARG A 226 -25.51 -14.65 7.80
C ARG A 226 -26.42 -15.28 8.86
N SER A 227 -25.92 -16.34 9.52
CA SER A 227 -26.56 -16.88 10.72
C SER A 227 -26.64 -15.79 11.79
N PRO A 228 -27.77 -15.64 12.51
CA PRO A 228 -27.85 -14.73 13.66
C PRO A 228 -27.03 -15.23 14.86
N VAL A 229 -26.61 -16.51 14.85
CA VAL A 229 -25.79 -17.12 15.89
C VAL A 229 -24.37 -17.31 15.38
N ALA A 230 -23.39 -16.80 16.14
CA ALA A 230 -21.97 -16.96 15.84
C ALA A 230 -21.57 -18.45 15.75
N GLY A 231 -20.79 -18.81 14.73
CA GLY A 231 -20.42 -20.20 14.46
C GLY A 231 -21.53 -21.10 13.91
N GLY A 232 -22.75 -20.56 13.70
CA GLY A 232 -23.86 -21.30 13.11
C GLY A 232 -23.56 -21.78 11.69
N ALA A 233 -24.01 -22.99 11.37
CA ALA A 233 -23.93 -23.57 10.03
C ALA A 233 -25.31 -23.63 9.39
N VAL A 234 -25.34 -23.56 8.05
CA VAL A 234 -26.58 -23.75 7.29
C VAL A 234 -26.96 -25.22 7.35
N ALA A 235 -28.05 -25.54 8.06
CA ALA A 235 -28.58 -26.90 8.11
C ALA A 235 -29.31 -27.27 6.80
N SER A 236 -30.12 -26.35 6.29
CA SER A 236 -30.81 -26.45 5.01
C SER A 236 -31.21 -25.06 4.52
N PHE A 237 -31.47 -24.92 3.22
CA PHE A 237 -32.03 -23.70 2.65
C PHE A 237 -32.95 -24.04 1.47
N ASP A 238 -34.04 -23.30 1.33
CA ASP A 238 -34.89 -23.32 0.14
C ASP A 238 -34.61 -22.08 -0.72
N ALA A 239 -34.05 -22.32 -1.91
CA ALA A 239 -33.72 -21.26 -2.87
C ALA A 239 -34.80 -21.04 -3.93
N THR A 240 -35.89 -21.80 -3.93
CA THR A 240 -36.86 -21.87 -5.04
C THR A 240 -37.40 -20.48 -5.40
N ARG A 241 -37.92 -19.75 -4.41
CA ARG A 241 -38.42 -18.38 -4.62
C ARG A 241 -37.32 -17.42 -5.08
N THR A 242 -36.12 -17.54 -4.52
CA THR A 242 -35.01 -16.61 -4.81
C THR A 242 -34.47 -16.79 -6.22
N ARG A 243 -34.38 -18.03 -6.72
CA ARG A 243 -33.96 -18.31 -8.10
C ARG A 243 -34.91 -17.74 -9.16
N GLY A 244 -36.20 -17.59 -8.83
CA GLY A 244 -37.19 -16.99 -9.71
C GLY A 244 -37.22 -15.46 -9.69
N MET A 245 -36.42 -14.80 -8.84
CA MET A 245 -36.41 -13.34 -8.76
C MET A 245 -35.64 -12.73 -9.96
N PRO A 246 -36.11 -11.59 -10.52
CA PRO A 246 -35.38 -10.88 -11.57
C PRO A 246 -33.95 -10.55 -11.16
N GLY A 247 -33.00 -10.77 -12.08
CA GLY A 247 -31.58 -10.50 -11.87
C GLY A 247 -30.85 -11.56 -11.04
N VAL A 248 -31.51 -12.58 -10.49
CA VAL A 248 -30.80 -13.64 -9.76
C VAL A 248 -30.23 -14.67 -10.74
N VAL A 249 -28.89 -14.77 -10.78
CA VAL A 249 -28.18 -15.77 -11.61
C VAL A 249 -27.74 -17.00 -10.82
N GLY A 250 -27.74 -16.93 -9.49
CA GLY A 250 -27.24 -18.01 -8.64
C GLY A 250 -27.58 -17.85 -7.18
N VAL A 251 -27.81 -19.00 -6.53
CA VAL A 251 -27.99 -19.12 -5.08
C VAL A 251 -27.18 -20.34 -4.61
N VAL A 252 -26.28 -20.12 -3.67
CA VAL A 252 -25.35 -21.14 -3.16
C VAL A 252 -25.41 -21.22 -1.64
N ALA A 253 -25.29 -22.43 -1.10
CA ALA A 253 -25.06 -22.62 0.34
C ALA A 253 -23.63 -22.19 0.70
N GLY A 254 -23.49 -21.47 1.81
CA GLY A 254 -22.18 -21.22 2.42
C GLY A 254 -21.69 -22.44 3.21
N ALA A 255 -20.38 -22.63 3.29
CA ALA A 255 -19.75 -23.64 4.14
C ALA A 255 -20.00 -23.36 5.64
N PRO A 256 -19.76 -24.31 6.57
CA PRO A 256 -19.88 -24.04 8.02
C PRO A 256 -19.03 -22.82 8.42
N GLY A 257 -19.64 -21.82 9.07
CA GLY A 257 -19.00 -20.54 9.37
C GLY A 257 -19.06 -19.48 8.25
N GLY A 258 -19.69 -19.80 7.11
CA GLY A 258 -19.87 -18.92 5.96
C GLY A 258 -21.35 -18.63 5.64
N ALA A 259 -21.69 -17.34 5.65
CA ALA A 259 -22.39 -16.63 4.59
C ALA A 259 -23.10 -17.39 3.42
N VAL A 260 -24.44 -17.25 3.27
CA VAL A 260 -25.20 -17.63 2.05
C VAL A 260 -25.22 -16.48 1.05
N GLY A 261 -24.53 -16.61 -0.09
CA GLY A 261 -24.46 -15.55 -1.14
C GLY A 261 -25.63 -15.57 -2.13
N ARG A 262 -26.22 -14.40 -2.41
CA ARG A 262 -27.17 -14.13 -3.51
C ARG A 262 -26.47 -13.35 -4.61
N GLY A 263 -26.25 -13.94 -5.79
CA GLY A 263 -25.81 -13.19 -6.96
C GLY A 263 -26.97 -12.36 -7.53
N ALA A 264 -26.91 -11.03 -7.49
CA ALA A 264 -27.88 -10.14 -8.14
C ALA A 264 -27.22 -9.40 -9.31
N VAL A 265 -27.85 -9.47 -10.47
CA VAL A 265 -27.58 -8.70 -11.69
C VAL A 265 -28.49 -7.49 -11.70
N ARG A 266 -27.91 -6.30 -11.71
CA ARG A 266 -28.50 -5.16 -12.39
C ARG A 266 -27.54 -4.80 -13.53
N PRO A 267 -28.00 -4.62 -14.77
CA PRO A 267 -27.23 -3.87 -15.76
C PRO A 267 -26.91 -2.50 -15.16
N GLY A 268 -25.68 -2.01 -15.35
CA GLY A 268 -25.27 -0.70 -14.88
C GLY A 268 -26.20 0.39 -15.39
N GLU A 269 -27.17 0.79 -14.56
CA GLU A 269 -27.71 2.13 -14.63
C GLU A 269 -26.61 3.04 -14.10
N GLN A 270 -26.02 3.81 -15.02
CA GLN A 270 -25.39 5.07 -14.64
C GLN A 270 -26.45 5.86 -13.85
N ALA A 271 -26.23 6.04 -12.56
CA ALA A 271 -27.00 7.01 -11.78
C ALA A 271 -26.54 8.43 -12.17
N PRO A 272 -27.46 9.42 -12.21
CA PRO A 272 -27.16 10.80 -12.56
C PRO A 272 -26.23 11.51 -11.56
#